data_AF-A0A7J7PJ69-F1
#
_entry.id   AF-A0A7J7PJ69-F1
#
_cell.length_a   1.000
_cell.length_b   1.000
_cell.length_c   1.000
_cell.angle_alpha   90.00
_cell.angle_beta   90.00
_cell.angle_gamma   90.00
#
_symmetry.space_group_name_H-M   'P 1'
#
loop_
_entity.id
_entity.type
_entity.pdbx_description
1 polymer ?
#
loop_
_entity_poly.entity_id
_entity_poly.type
_entity_poly.pdbx_seq_one_letter_code
_entity_poly.pdbx_strand_id
1 'polypeptide(L)'
;MLGCRCSRRLCTAALNSIWPYKQLLVACSYSSRRSLVSGRQVPTMPQAAASQAAGAEHKYTNRLAKEQSPYLLQHAHNPVEWYPWGEEAFEAARQQDKPIFLSVGYATCHWCHVMEHESFESEETAAIMNKHFINIKVDREERPDVDRVYMTFVQALTGGGGWPMSVWLTPGELQPFYGGTYYPGVDRYGMPSFPTVLRRIAQLWSTKRQDLREQVMAWLRGALAAWHTLTACGLVSWVLDTVNPAEGPVAAAAAAAG
;
A
#
# COMPACT_ATOMS: atom_id res chain seq x y z
N MET A 1 4.50 28.89 41.98
CA MET A 1 5.83 29.00 41.32
C MET A 1 6.63 27.75 41.66
N LEU A 2 6.78 26.83 40.70
CA LEU A 2 7.79 25.76 40.70
C LEU A 2 8.00 25.40 39.23
N GLY A 3 9.05 25.98 38.64
CA GLY A 3 9.35 25.87 37.22
C GLY A 3 10.14 24.59 36.93
N CYS A 4 9.57 23.69 36.14
CA CYS A 4 10.33 22.65 35.47
C CYS A 4 11.08 23.25 34.28
N ARG A 5 12.35 23.62 34.51
CA ARG A 5 13.33 23.88 33.46
C ARG A 5 13.72 22.54 32.81
N CYS A 6 12.97 22.10 31.79
CA CYS A 6 13.47 21.05 30.90
C CYS A 6 14.49 21.68 29.95
N SER A 7 15.77 21.41 30.19
CA SER A 7 16.87 21.98 29.41
C SER A 7 16.78 21.49 27.96
N ARG A 8 16.92 22.42 26.99
CA ARG A 8 16.99 22.18 25.54
C ARG A 8 18.13 21.24 25.08
N ARG A 9 18.86 20.59 25.99
CA ARG A 9 19.99 19.68 25.69
C ARG A 9 19.62 18.20 25.70
N LEU A 10 18.42 17.82 26.17
CA LEU A 10 17.96 16.42 26.14
C LEU A 10 17.13 16.06 24.90
N CYS A 11 16.66 17.05 24.12
CA CYS A 11 15.96 16.80 22.85
C CYS A 11 16.89 16.52 21.65
N THR A 12 18.20 16.77 21.78
CA THR A 12 19.15 16.62 20.65
C THR A 12 19.88 15.27 20.64
N ALA A 13 19.71 14.43 21.68
CA ALA A 13 20.39 13.14 21.79
C ALA A 13 19.51 11.93 21.39
N ALA A 14 18.18 12.11 21.25
CA ALA A 14 17.26 11.03 20.86
C ALA A 14 17.00 10.94 19.34
N LEU A 15 17.49 11.91 18.55
CA LEU A 15 17.24 12.00 17.11
C LEU A 15 18.46 11.65 16.24
N ASN A 16 19.59 11.26 16.84
CA ASN A 16 20.83 10.90 16.13
C ASN A 16 21.23 9.41 16.29
N SER A 17 20.39 8.59 16.93
CA SER A 17 20.65 7.15 17.15
C SER A 17 19.95 6.24 16.15
N ILE A 18 19.26 6.82 15.16
CA ILE A 18 18.59 6.10 14.09
C ILE A 18 19.08 6.73 12.78
N TRP A 19 20.05 6.05 12.17
CA TRP A 19 20.57 6.26 10.82
C TRP A 19 21.53 7.43 10.56
N PRO A 20 22.83 7.15 10.33
CA PRO A 20 23.74 8.07 9.70
C PRO A 20 23.66 7.89 8.18
N TYR A 21 23.32 8.93 7.42
CA TYR A 21 23.97 9.23 6.13
C TYR A 21 23.45 10.58 5.64
N LYS A 22 24.35 11.56 5.65
CA LYS A 22 24.14 12.92 5.15
C LYS A 22 24.85 13.06 3.80
N GLN A 23 24.15 13.67 2.85
CA GLN A 23 24.64 14.43 1.68
C GLN A 23 25.20 13.57 0.53
N LEU A 24 24.97 13.87 -0.76
CA LEU A 24 25.05 15.17 -1.44
C LEU A 24 23.91 15.46 -2.44
N LEU A 25 23.49 16.72 -2.45
CA LEU A 25 22.87 17.44 -3.57
C LEU A 25 23.98 17.93 -4.52
N VAL A 26 23.69 18.11 -5.82
CA VAL A 26 23.68 19.42 -6.52
C VAL A 26 23.49 19.28 -8.04
N ALA A 27 22.51 20.05 -8.50
CA ALA A 27 22.31 20.73 -9.79
C ALA A 27 22.29 19.96 -11.12
N CYS A 28 21.12 19.97 -11.75
CA CYS A 28 21.02 20.03 -13.21
C CYS A 28 20.23 21.29 -13.59
N SER A 29 20.93 22.26 -14.17
CA SER A 29 20.40 23.49 -14.73
C SER A 29 19.75 23.20 -16.08
N TYR A 30 18.42 23.25 -16.16
CA TYR A 30 17.71 23.08 -17.42
C TYR A 30 17.41 24.44 -18.06
N SER A 31 18.07 24.72 -19.18
CA SER A 31 17.82 25.91 -19.99
C SER A 31 16.48 25.79 -20.70
N SER A 32 15.58 26.74 -20.44
CA SER A 32 14.38 26.98 -21.23
C SER A 32 14.77 27.36 -22.66
N ARG A 33 14.43 26.51 -23.64
CA ARG A 33 14.30 26.91 -25.05
C ARG A 33 12.86 26.72 -25.48
N ARG A 34 12.17 27.84 -25.67
CA ARG A 34 10.93 27.95 -26.45
C ARG A 34 11.21 27.45 -27.86
N SER A 35 10.56 26.36 -28.25
CA SER A 35 10.43 25.97 -29.65
C SER A 35 9.04 26.36 -30.14
N LEU A 36 9.00 27.20 -31.18
CA LEU A 36 7.80 27.58 -31.90
C LEU A 36 7.36 26.40 -32.77
N VAL A 37 6.22 25.78 -32.46
CA VAL A 37 5.60 24.78 -33.33
C VAL A 37 4.53 25.47 -34.17
N SER A 38 4.87 25.69 -35.45
CA SER A 38 3.96 26.04 -36.53
C SER A 38 2.91 24.95 -36.72
N GLY A 39 1.66 25.37 -36.89
CA GLY A 39 0.50 24.50 -37.06
C GLY A 39 0.67 23.46 -38.16
N ARG A 40 0.29 22.23 -37.84
CA ARG A 40 0.07 21.14 -38.79
C ARG A 40 -1.32 20.58 -38.55
N GLN A 41 -2.13 20.60 -39.60
CA GLN A 41 -3.51 20.11 -39.60
C GLN A 41 -3.57 18.65 -39.16
N VAL A 42 -4.56 18.34 -38.31
CA VAL A 42 -4.92 16.98 -37.91
C VAL A 42 -5.75 16.38 -39.04
N PRO A 43 -5.32 15.29 -39.70
CA PRO A 43 -6.17 14.58 -40.64
C PRO A 43 -7.25 13.82 -39.86
N THR A 44 -8.51 14.05 -40.23
CA THR A 44 -9.68 13.32 -39.73
C THR A 44 -9.59 11.85 -40.15
N MET A 45 -9.50 10.95 -39.16
CA MET A 45 -9.65 9.51 -39.35
C MET A 45 -11.12 9.17 -39.69
N PRO A 46 -11.39 8.27 -40.65
CA PRO A 46 -12.75 7.81 -40.92
C PRO A 46 -13.25 6.91 -39.78
N GLN A 47 -14.47 7.20 -39.30
CA GLN A 47 -15.24 6.39 -38.35
C GLN A 47 -15.65 5.07 -39.00
N ALA A 48 -14.84 4.03 -38.87
CA ALA A 48 -15.22 2.65 -39.19
C ALA A 48 -14.31 1.63 -38.47
N ALA A 49 -14.37 1.58 -37.14
CA ALA A 49 -13.76 0.50 -36.36
C ALA A 49 -14.40 0.39 -34.96
N ALA A 50 -15.73 0.30 -34.90
CA ALA A 50 -16.47 0.05 -33.66
C ALA A 50 -17.47 -1.08 -33.88
N SER A 51 -16.99 -2.31 -34.12
CA SER A 51 -17.85 -3.51 -34.07
C SER A 51 -17.12 -4.86 -33.90
N GLN A 52 -15.88 -4.91 -33.40
CA GLN A 52 -15.16 -6.21 -33.26
C GLN A 52 -14.52 -6.43 -31.87
N ALA A 53 -15.22 -6.14 -30.77
CA ALA A 53 -14.74 -6.45 -29.42
C ALA A 53 -15.69 -7.38 -28.63
N ALA A 54 -16.41 -8.28 -29.31
CA ALA A 54 -17.21 -9.31 -28.67
C ALA A 54 -16.76 -10.67 -29.20
N GLY A 55 -15.85 -11.33 -28.47
CA GLY A 55 -15.45 -12.71 -28.79
C GLY A 55 -14.02 -13.14 -28.43
N ALA A 56 -13.34 -12.51 -27.47
CA ALA A 56 -12.12 -13.11 -26.93
C ALA A 56 -12.52 -14.20 -25.92
N GLU A 57 -12.27 -15.47 -26.26
CA GLU A 57 -12.41 -16.58 -25.31
C GLU A 57 -11.26 -16.50 -24.30
N HIS A 58 -11.58 -16.18 -23.04
CA HIS A 58 -10.58 -16.06 -21.98
C HIS A 58 -10.39 -17.41 -21.27
N LYS A 59 -9.15 -17.91 -21.22
CA LYS A 59 -8.80 -19.18 -20.55
C LYS A 59 -9.16 -19.19 -19.05
N TYR A 60 -9.07 -18.02 -18.40
CA TYR A 60 -9.40 -17.83 -17.00
C TYR A 60 -10.38 -16.67 -16.85
N THR A 61 -11.26 -16.77 -15.85
CA THR A 61 -12.12 -15.67 -15.42
C THR A 61 -12.30 -15.79 -13.92
N ASN A 62 -11.93 -14.76 -13.17
CA ASN A 62 -12.05 -14.69 -11.72
C ASN A 62 -13.17 -13.72 -11.30
N ARG A 63 -13.27 -13.44 -9.99
CA ARG A 63 -14.39 -12.65 -9.43
C ARG A 63 -14.35 -11.19 -9.86
N LEU A 64 -13.18 -10.66 -10.23
CA LEU A 64 -13.03 -9.27 -10.66
C LEU A 64 -13.79 -8.97 -11.95
N ALA A 65 -14.22 -9.97 -12.72
CA ALA A 65 -15.07 -9.81 -13.91
C ALA A 65 -16.43 -9.13 -13.62
N LYS A 66 -16.81 -8.98 -12.34
CA LYS A 66 -18.04 -8.32 -11.90
C LYS A 66 -17.83 -6.91 -11.36
N GLU A 67 -16.57 -6.48 -11.23
CA GLU A 67 -16.22 -5.17 -10.71
C GLU A 67 -16.48 -4.07 -11.74
N GLN A 68 -16.56 -2.83 -11.26
CA GLN A 68 -16.76 -1.66 -12.13
C GLN A 68 -15.45 -0.95 -12.47
N SER A 69 -14.46 -1.02 -11.58
CA SER A 69 -13.13 -0.45 -11.82
C SER A 69 -12.51 -1.02 -13.10
N PRO A 70 -12.13 -0.16 -14.06
CA PRO A 70 -11.37 -0.58 -15.23
C PRO A 70 -10.03 -1.25 -14.85
N TYR A 71 -9.40 -0.80 -13.75
CA TYR A 71 -8.17 -1.39 -13.24
C TYR A 71 -8.39 -2.82 -12.74
N LEU A 72 -9.47 -3.08 -12.00
CA LEU A 72 -9.78 -4.44 -11.53
C LEU A 72 -10.20 -5.35 -12.67
N LEU A 73 -10.98 -4.84 -13.63
CA LEU A 73 -11.41 -5.58 -14.81
C LEU A 73 -10.24 -6.02 -15.70
N GLN A 74 -9.15 -5.24 -15.76
CA GLN A 74 -7.92 -5.64 -16.46
C GLN A 74 -7.36 -6.96 -15.90
N HIS A 75 -7.51 -7.21 -14.59
CA HIS A 75 -7.03 -8.41 -13.93
C HIS A 75 -8.06 -9.57 -13.90
N ALA A 76 -9.25 -9.39 -14.48
CA ALA A 76 -10.35 -10.36 -14.42
C ALA A 76 -10.03 -11.71 -15.08
N HIS A 77 -9.08 -11.72 -16.01
CA HIS A 77 -8.71 -12.90 -16.79
C HIS A 77 -7.33 -13.47 -16.45
N ASN A 78 -6.72 -12.99 -15.36
CA ASN A 78 -5.50 -13.57 -14.84
C ASN A 78 -5.76 -14.97 -14.25
N PRO A 79 -4.80 -15.91 -14.34
CA PRO A 79 -4.90 -17.24 -13.73
C PRO A 79 -4.97 -17.19 -12.20
N VAL A 80 -4.58 -16.07 -11.59
CA VAL A 80 -4.75 -15.85 -10.15
C VAL A 80 -6.23 -15.72 -9.82
N GLU A 81 -6.68 -16.44 -8.80
CA GLU A 81 -8.04 -16.35 -8.25
C GLU A 81 -8.18 -15.09 -7.39
N TRP A 82 -8.36 -13.95 -8.06
CA TRP A 82 -8.58 -12.69 -7.39
C TRP A 82 -9.99 -12.58 -6.78
N TYR A 83 -10.02 -12.03 -5.58
CA TYR A 83 -11.19 -11.46 -4.94
C TYR A 83 -11.10 -9.93 -4.95
N PRO A 84 -12.24 -9.23 -5.06
CA PRO A 84 -12.31 -7.83 -4.65
C PRO A 84 -12.18 -7.71 -3.13
N TRP A 85 -11.90 -6.51 -2.64
CA TRP A 85 -11.90 -6.24 -1.21
C TRP A 85 -13.32 -6.33 -0.63
N GLY A 86 -13.57 -7.31 0.23
CA GLY A 86 -14.86 -7.46 0.88
C GLY A 86 -15.01 -8.74 1.70
N GLU A 87 -16.20 -8.89 2.28
CA GLU A 87 -16.49 -9.92 3.28
C GLU A 87 -16.36 -11.34 2.73
N GLU A 88 -16.65 -11.56 1.44
CA GLU A 88 -16.46 -12.87 0.79
C GLU A 88 -15.00 -13.34 0.89
N ALA A 89 -14.04 -12.44 0.64
CA ALA A 89 -12.62 -12.75 0.69
C ALA A 89 -12.16 -12.99 2.13
N PHE A 90 -12.64 -12.18 3.07
CA PHE A 90 -12.26 -12.29 4.49
C PHE A 90 -12.80 -13.57 5.11
N GLU A 91 -14.03 -13.93 4.78
CA GLU A 91 -14.63 -15.17 5.23
C GLU A 91 -13.93 -16.38 4.61
N ALA A 92 -13.61 -16.34 3.32
CA ALA A 92 -12.80 -17.38 2.69
C ALA A 92 -11.44 -17.54 3.39
N ALA A 93 -10.79 -16.44 3.78
CA ALA A 93 -9.53 -16.46 4.49
C ALA A 93 -9.65 -17.07 5.89
N ARG A 94 -10.73 -16.74 6.63
CA ARG A 94 -11.03 -17.33 7.93
C ARG A 94 -11.32 -18.83 7.85
N GLN A 95 -12.18 -19.24 6.92
CA GLN A 95 -12.60 -20.64 6.77
C GLN A 95 -11.46 -21.55 6.27
N GLN A 96 -10.66 -21.06 5.32
CA GLN A 96 -9.54 -21.82 4.77
C GLN A 96 -8.26 -21.69 5.60
N ASP A 97 -8.26 -20.82 6.60
CA ASP A 97 -7.14 -20.55 7.47
C ASP A 97 -5.87 -20.05 6.73
N LYS A 98 -6.07 -19.46 5.55
CA LYS A 98 -5.02 -18.95 4.65
C LYS A 98 -4.75 -17.46 4.91
N PRO A 99 -3.49 -17.02 4.86
CA PRO A 99 -3.18 -15.60 4.90
C PRO A 99 -3.69 -14.93 3.63
N ILE A 100 -4.00 -13.65 3.74
CA ILE A 100 -4.44 -12.82 2.60
C ILE A 100 -3.20 -12.21 1.95
N PHE A 101 -3.12 -12.31 0.63
CA PHE A 101 -2.22 -11.46 -0.16
C PHE A 101 -3.03 -10.28 -0.71
N LEU A 102 -2.75 -9.09 -0.21
CA LEU A 102 -3.35 -7.83 -0.63
C LEU A 102 -2.45 -7.14 -1.65
N SER A 103 -2.96 -6.94 -2.86
CA SER A 103 -2.28 -6.21 -3.93
C SER A 103 -3.06 -4.95 -4.32
N VAL A 104 -2.54 -3.78 -3.91
CA VAL A 104 -3.15 -2.47 -4.21
C VAL A 104 -2.39 -1.80 -5.36
N GLY A 105 -3.15 -1.29 -6.33
CA GLY A 105 -2.62 -0.53 -7.48
C GLY A 105 -3.66 0.43 -8.04
N TYR A 106 -3.39 0.97 -9.22
CA TYR A 106 -4.27 1.90 -9.94
C TYR A 106 -3.93 1.88 -11.44
N ALA A 107 -4.84 2.35 -12.30
CA ALA A 107 -4.76 2.16 -13.75
C ALA A 107 -3.49 2.75 -14.41
N THR A 108 -2.95 3.86 -13.90
CA THR A 108 -1.78 4.54 -14.48
C THR A 108 -0.43 4.14 -13.84
N CYS A 109 -0.44 3.15 -12.96
CA CYS A 109 0.75 2.67 -12.27
C CYS A 109 1.64 1.79 -13.17
N HIS A 110 2.78 2.32 -13.61
CA HIS A 110 3.71 1.57 -14.47
C HIS A 110 4.16 0.23 -13.86
N TRP A 111 4.64 0.23 -12.62
CA TRP A 111 5.15 -0.97 -11.97
C TRP A 111 4.06 -2.00 -11.65
N CYS A 112 2.80 -1.58 -11.57
CA CYS A 112 1.68 -2.49 -11.37
C CYS A 112 1.46 -3.36 -12.62
N HIS A 113 1.54 -2.74 -13.81
CA HIS A 113 1.49 -3.45 -15.10
C HIS A 113 2.72 -4.35 -15.31
N VAL A 114 3.91 -3.89 -14.91
CA VAL A 114 5.12 -4.72 -14.98
C VAL A 114 4.99 -5.97 -14.10
N MET A 115 4.54 -5.81 -12.85
CA MET A 115 4.36 -6.95 -11.95
C MET A 115 3.23 -7.88 -12.39
N GLU A 116 2.17 -7.35 -13.00
CA GLU A 116 1.14 -8.18 -13.61
C GLU A 116 1.73 -9.10 -14.68
N HIS A 117 2.40 -8.51 -15.67
CA HIS A 117 2.94 -9.27 -16.80
C HIS A 117 4.01 -10.27 -16.36
N GLU A 118 4.89 -9.87 -15.43
CA GLU A 118 5.96 -10.73 -14.94
C GLU A 118 5.48 -11.83 -13.97
N SER A 119 4.32 -11.68 -13.33
CA SER A 119 3.92 -12.56 -12.21
C SER A 119 2.44 -12.96 -12.20
N PHE A 120 1.49 -12.03 -12.31
CA PHE A 120 0.07 -12.37 -12.16
C PHE A 120 -0.52 -13.09 -13.38
N GLU A 121 0.08 -12.93 -14.56
CA GLU A 121 -0.25 -13.68 -15.78
C GLU A 121 0.39 -15.09 -15.83
N SER A 122 1.39 -15.36 -14.98
CA SER A 122 2.10 -16.64 -14.95
C SER A 122 1.28 -17.72 -14.25
N GLU A 123 0.96 -18.81 -14.95
CA GLU A 123 0.24 -19.97 -14.37
C GLU A 123 1.01 -20.64 -13.22
N GLU A 124 2.35 -20.68 -13.29
CA GLU A 124 3.17 -21.24 -12.21
C GLU A 124 3.07 -20.38 -10.94
N THR A 125 3.18 -19.06 -11.10
CA THR A 125 3.07 -18.13 -9.97
C THR A 125 1.66 -18.15 -9.40
N ALA A 126 0.64 -18.12 -10.27
CA ALA A 126 -0.76 -18.22 -9.87
C ALA A 126 -1.07 -19.52 -9.12
N ALA A 127 -0.50 -20.66 -9.52
CA ALA A 127 -0.67 -21.91 -8.81
C ALA A 127 -0.14 -21.84 -7.36
N ILE A 128 1.01 -21.17 -7.13
CA ILE A 128 1.53 -20.93 -5.79
C ILE A 128 0.59 -20.01 -5.01
N MET A 129 0.15 -18.92 -5.65
CA MET A 129 -0.75 -17.93 -5.04
C MET A 129 -2.06 -18.57 -4.58
N ASN A 130 -2.78 -19.21 -5.50
CA ASN A 130 -4.11 -19.81 -5.25
C ASN A 130 -4.04 -20.96 -4.22
N LYS A 131 -2.92 -21.70 -4.20
CA LYS A 131 -2.71 -22.77 -3.23
C LYS A 131 -2.57 -22.23 -1.80
N HIS A 132 -1.82 -21.15 -1.62
CA HIS A 132 -1.35 -20.73 -0.30
C HIS A 132 -2.03 -19.50 0.26
N PHE A 133 -2.72 -18.70 -0.55
CA PHE A 133 -3.25 -17.40 -0.15
C PHE A 133 -4.69 -17.19 -0.60
N ILE A 134 -5.40 -16.29 0.08
CA ILE A 134 -6.55 -15.60 -0.50
C ILE A 134 -6.03 -14.33 -1.16
N ASN A 135 -6.14 -14.24 -2.48
CA ASN A 135 -5.59 -13.13 -3.25
C ASN A 135 -6.63 -12.03 -3.40
N ILE A 136 -6.36 -10.84 -2.88
CA ILE A 136 -7.25 -9.67 -2.96
C ILE A 136 -6.60 -8.59 -3.81
N LYS A 137 -7.32 -8.12 -4.83
CA LYS A 137 -6.91 -6.98 -5.66
C LYS A 137 -7.72 -5.76 -5.26
N VAL A 138 -7.05 -4.62 -5.12
CA VAL A 138 -7.69 -3.35 -4.77
C VAL A 138 -7.26 -2.25 -5.72
N ASP A 139 -8.25 -1.50 -6.20
CA ASP A 139 -8.04 -0.22 -6.85
C ASP A 139 -7.95 0.88 -5.79
N ARG A 140 -6.80 1.53 -5.73
CA ARG A 140 -6.55 2.68 -4.86
C ARG A 140 -7.49 3.85 -5.16
N GLU A 141 -7.90 4.03 -6.41
CA GLU A 141 -8.76 5.15 -6.81
C GLU A 141 -10.17 4.99 -6.25
N GLU A 142 -10.65 3.73 -6.12
CA GLU A 142 -11.92 3.42 -5.47
C GLU A 142 -11.80 3.29 -3.95
N ARG A 143 -10.67 2.79 -3.44
CA ARG A 143 -10.42 2.49 -2.02
C ARG A 143 -9.15 3.15 -1.46
N PRO A 144 -9.09 4.50 -1.43
CA PRO A 144 -7.95 5.21 -0.87
C PRO A 144 -7.81 5.02 0.65
N ASP A 145 -8.89 4.63 1.33
CA ASP A 145 -8.94 4.26 2.74
C ASP A 145 -8.05 3.03 3.01
N VAL A 146 -8.25 1.96 2.25
CA VAL A 146 -7.48 0.71 2.35
C VAL A 146 -6.01 0.98 2.00
N ASP A 147 -5.77 1.71 0.90
CA ASP A 147 -4.43 2.09 0.47
C ASP A 147 -3.65 2.80 1.58
N ARG A 148 -4.24 3.84 2.20
CA ARG A 148 -3.55 4.64 3.21
C ARG A 148 -3.15 3.84 4.45
N VAL A 149 -4.03 2.97 4.94
CA VAL A 149 -3.75 2.14 6.12
C VAL A 149 -2.56 1.22 5.88
N TYR A 150 -2.58 0.48 4.77
CA TYR A 150 -1.53 -0.50 4.50
C TYR A 150 -0.24 0.15 3.97
N MET A 151 -0.32 1.30 3.30
CA MET A 151 0.86 2.08 2.91
C MET A 151 1.63 2.58 4.13
N THR A 152 0.91 3.00 5.17
CA THR A 152 1.54 3.41 6.45
C THR A 152 2.34 2.25 7.05
N PHE A 153 1.81 1.03 6.99
CA PHE A 153 2.54 -0.17 7.42
C PHE A 153 3.79 -0.42 6.57
N VAL A 154 3.68 -0.37 5.24
CA VAL A 154 4.83 -0.61 4.33
C VAL A 154 5.93 0.43 4.53
N GLN A 155 5.56 1.70 4.73
CA GLN A 155 6.49 2.79 5.05
C GLN A 155 7.19 2.58 6.39
N ALA A 156 6.45 2.15 7.42
CA ALA A 156 7.04 1.85 8.72
C ALA A 156 7.99 0.64 8.67
N LEU A 157 7.69 -0.36 7.85
CA LEU A 157 8.48 -1.59 7.71
C LEU A 157 9.75 -1.39 6.86
N THR A 158 9.63 -0.66 5.75
CA THR A 158 10.70 -0.58 4.73
C THR A 158 11.42 0.76 4.67
N GLY A 159 10.90 1.79 5.35
CA GLY A 159 11.38 3.17 5.25
C GLY A 159 10.96 3.89 3.96
N GLY A 160 10.26 3.21 3.06
CA GLY A 160 9.77 3.75 1.80
C GLY A 160 8.37 3.23 1.47
N GLY A 161 7.75 3.76 0.43
CA GLY A 161 6.42 3.33 -0.01
C GLY A 161 6.25 3.53 -1.50
N GLY A 162 5.26 2.85 -2.07
CA GLY A 162 4.98 2.92 -3.50
C GLY A 162 4.07 1.82 -3.97
N TRP A 163 3.76 1.85 -5.27
CA TRP A 163 2.88 0.89 -5.92
C TRP A 163 3.66 0.10 -6.99
N PRO A 164 3.33 -1.18 -7.24
CA PRO A 164 2.26 -1.96 -6.60
C PRO A 164 2.57 -2.18 -5.11
N MET A 165 1.54 -2.09 -4.27
CA MET A 165 1.69 -2.34 -2.84
C MET A 165 1.30 -3.79 -2.56
N SER A 166 2.24 -4.56 -2.01
CA SER A 166 2.14 -6.00 -1.80
C SER A 166 2.21 -6.29 -0.31
N VAL A 167 1.11 -6.68 0.31
CA VAL A 167 1.01 -6.85 1.77
C VAL A 167 0.37 -8.18 2.12
N TRP A 168 0.90 -8.87 3.13
CA TRP A 168 0.34 -10.12 3.64
C TRP A 168 -0.32 -9.90 4.99
N LEU A 169 -1.57 -10.32 5.10
CA LEU A 169 -2.43 -10.09 6.26
C LEU A 169 -2.82 -11.41 6.92
N THR A 170 -3.02 -11.36 8.24
CA THR A 170 -3.63 -12.46 8.98
C THR A 170 -5.09 -12.65 8.54
N PRO A 171 -5.59 -13.90 8.45
CA PRO A 171 -7.01 -14.15 8.31
C PRO A 171 -7.71 -13.76 9.61
N GLY A 172 -8.90 -13.13 9.49
CA GLY A 172 -9.66 -12.66 10.64
C GLY A 172 -9.46 -11.17 10.89
N GLU A 173 -8.38 -10.80 11.57
CA GLU A 173 -8.14 -9.42 12.02
C GLU A 173 -7.53 -8.51 10.95
N LEU A 174 -7.20 -9.06 9.77
CA LEU A 174 -6.63 -8.34 8.64
C LEU A 174 -5.34 -7.56 8.99
N GLN A 175 -4.59 -8.09 9.96
CA GLN A 175 -3.39 -7.43 10.47
C GLN A 175 -2.20 -7.70 9.55
N PRO A 176 -1.48 -6.67 9.10
CA PRO A 176 -0.33 -6.86 8.22
C PRO A 176 0.86 -7.41 9.00
N PHE A 177 1.49 -8.46 8.46
CA PHE A 177 2.67 -9.08 9.07
C PHE A 177 3.90 -9.07 8.16
N TYR A 178 3.70 -8.82 6.86
CA TYR A 178 4.78 -8.64 5.90
C TYR A 178 4.31 -7.71 4.79
N GLY A 179 5.22 -6.96 4.20
CA GLY A 179 4.87 -6.06 3.11
C GLY A 179 6.08 -5.51 2.36
N GLY A 180 5.81 -5.06 1.15
CA GLY A 180 6.76 -4.42 0.26
C GLY A 180 6.04 -3.79 -0.91
N THR A 181 6.80 -3.38 -1.91
CA THR A 181 6.26 -2.76 -3.11
C THR A 181 6.30 -3.76 -4.27
N TYR A 182 7.20 -3.52 -5.23
CA TYR A 182 7.41 -4.35 -6.39
C TYR A 182 8.34 -5.53 -6.08
N TYR A 183 7.98 -6.71 -6.59
CA TYR A 183 8.81 -7.90 -6.61
C TYR A 183 8.96 -8.40 -8.06
N PRO A 184 10.19 -8.69 -8.52
CA PRO A 184 10.41 -9.14 -9.90
C PRO A 184 9.93 -10.57 -10.13
N GLY A 185 9.62 -10.94 -11.37
CA GLY A 185 9.26 -12.32 -11.73
C GLY A 185 10.41 -13.34 -11.52
N VAL A 186 11.67 -12.88 -11.56
CA VAL A 186 12.88 -13.70 -11.37
C VAL A 186 13.86 -13.06 -10.40
N ASP A 187 14.62 -13.87 -9.68
CA ASP A 187 15.60 -13.41 -8.69
C ASP A 187 16.68 -12.60 -9.42
N ARG A 188 16.89 -11.34 -9.01
CA ARG A 188 17.87 -10.45 -9.67
C ARG A 188 18.42 -9.39 -8.74
N TYR A 189 19.71 -9.07 -8.91
CA TYR A 189 20.39 -8.00 -8.17
C TYR A 189 20.23 -8.09 -6.64
N GLY A 190 20.24 -9.31 -6.08
CA GLY A 190 20.03 -9.55 -4.65
C GLY A 190 18.58 -9.38 -4.17
N MET A 191 17.63 -9.09 -5.06
CA MET A 191 16.20 -9.06 -4.77
C MET A 191 15.58 -10.43 -5.08
N PRO A 192 14.89 -11.05 -4.11
CA PRO A 192 14.13 -12.28 -4.36
C PRO A 192 12.95 -11.98 -5.27
N SER A 193 12.65 -12.92 -6.15
CA SER A 193 11.47 -12.89 -7.01
C SER A 193 10.19 -13.06 -6.22
N PHE A 194 9.09 -12.66 -6.84
CA PHE A 194 7.77 -12.83 -6.27
C PHE A 194 7.45 -14.31 -5.94
N PRO A 195 7.72 -15.31 -6.81
CA PRO A 195 7.59 -16.72 -6.44
C PRO A 195 8.45 -17.14 -5.24
N THR A 196 9.69 -16.65 -5.15
CA THR A 196 10.58 -16.92 -4.01
C THR A 196 10.00 -16.35 -2.71
N VAL A 197 9.49 -15.11 -2.75
CA VAL A 197 8.82 -14.46 -1.61
C VAL A 197 7.56 -15.22 -1.20
N LEU A 198 6.69 -15.58 -2.17
CA LEU A 198 5.47 -16.33 -1.92
C LEU A 198 5.75 -17.66 -1.20
N ARG A 199 6.70 -18.46 -1.71
CA ARG A 199 7.06 -19.76 -1.10
C ARG A 199 7.60 -19.57 0.32
N ARG A 200 8.43 -18.56 0.55
CA ARG A 200 8.99 -18.26 1.87
C ARG A 200 7.90 -17.86 2.87
N ILE A 201 6.96 -17.00 2.46
CA ILE A 201 5.85 -16.58 3.32
C ILE A 201 4.91 -17.75 3.60
N ALA A 202 4.59 -18.57 2.59
CA ALA A 202 3.78 -19.76 2.77
C ALA A 202 4.41 -20.75 3.76
N GLN A 203 5.73 -20.94 3.70
CA GLN A 203 6.47 -21.77 4.64
C GLN A 203 6.47 -21.18 6.06
N LEU A 204 6.68 -19.87 6.19
CA LEU A 204 6.64 -19.19 7.49
C LEU A 204 5.25 -19.29 8.12
N TRP A 205 4.19 -19.15 7.31
CA TRP A 205 2.82 -19.29 7.77
C TRP A 205 2.52 -20.70 8.29
N SER A 206 2.97 -21.75 7.58
CA SER A 206 2.69 -23.13 7.98
C SER A 206 3.52 -23.60 9.17
N THR A 207 4.73 -23.05 9.37
CA THR A 207 5.67 -23.53 10.39
C THR A 207 5.80 -22.64 11.62
N LYS A 208 5.60 -21.32 11.47
CA LYS A 208 5.89 -20.31 12.50
C LYS A 208 4.76 -19.31 12.68
N ARG A 209 3.51 -19.79 12.54
CA ARG A 209 2.32 -18.94 12.60
C ARG A 209 2.19 -18.15 13.89
N GLN A 210 2.47 -18.80 15.01
CA GLN A 210 2.37 -18.17 16.33
C GLN A 210 3.40 -17.04 16.47
N ASP A 211 4.65 -17.28 16.06
CA ASP A 211 5.70 -16.26 16.04
C ASP A 211 5.31 -15.06 15.17
N LEU A 212 4.65 -15.28 14.02
CA LEU A 212 4.16 -14.19 13.17
C LEU A 212 3.07 -13.37 13.87
N ARG A 213 2.10 -14.03 14.50
CA ARG A 213 1.04 -13.34 15.28
C ARG A 213 1.64 -12.55 16.44
N GLU A 214 2.63 -13.09 17.14
CA GLU A 214 3.30 -12.39 18.24
C GLU A 214 4.08 -11.17 17.75
N GLN A 215 4.77 -11.28 16.61
CA GLN A 215 5.45 -10.14 15.98
C GLN A 215 4.47 -9.03 15.60
N VAL A 216 3.33 -9.38 15.01
CA VAL A 216 2.25 -8.41 14.68
C VAL A 216 1.74 -7.73 15.95
N MET A 217 1.44 -8.51 17.00
CA MET A 217 0.95 -7.97 18.26
C MET A 217 1.99 -7.11 18.98
N ALA A 218 3.29 -7.41 18.83
CA ALA A 218 4.36 -6.56 19.34
C ALA A 218 4.43 -5.23 18.58
N TRP A 219 4.32 -5.25 17.25
CA TRP A 219 4.29 -4.05 16.42
C TRP A 219 3.07 -3.17 16.75
N LEU A 220 1.87 -3.74 16.85
CA LEU A 220 0.65 -3.01 17.20
C LEU A 220 0.74 -2.35 18.58
N ARG A 221 1.30 -3.05 19.57
CA ARG A 221 1.54 -2.47 20.91
C ARG A 221 2.51 -1.29 20.85
N GLY A 222 3.57 -1.41 20.07
CA GLY A 222 4.53 -0.30 19.85
C GLY A 222 3.87 0.92 19.20
N ALA A 223 3.07 0.70 18.16
CA ALA A 223 2.33 1.76 17.46
C ALA A 223 1.32 2.46 18.39
N LEU A 224 0.55 1.69 19.17
CA LEU A 224 -0.39 2.21 20.16
C LEU A 224 0.31 2.99 21.28
N ALA A 225 1.44 2.50 21.78
CA ALA A 225 2.23 3.20 22.80
C ALA A 225 2.76 4.55 22.27
N ALA A 226 3.23 4.59 21.02
CA ALA A 226 3.65 5.84 20.38
C ALA A 226 2.47 6.82 20.24
N TRP A 227 1.29 6.33 19.83
CA TRP A 227 0.07 7.13 19.72
C TRP A 227 -0.35 7.73 21.08
N HIS A 228 -0.41 6.91 22.13
CA HIS A 228 -0.73 7.38 23.48
C HIS A 228 0.30 8.38 23.99
N THR A 229 1.58 8.19 23.71
CA THR A 229 2.64 9.14 24.12
C THR A 229 2.46 10.48 23.41
N LEU A 230 2.21 10.48 22.10
CA LEU A 230 1.94 11.70 21.33
C LEU A 230 0.68 12.42 21.80
N THR A 231 -0.35 11.66 22.19
CA THR A 231 -1.60 12.20 22.73
C THR A 231 -1.37 12.81 24.12
N ALA A 232 -0.65 12.11 25.00
CA ALA A 232 -0.32 12.55 26.35
C ALA A 232 0.60 13.78 26.38
N CYS A 233 1.48 13.92 25.37
CA CYS A 233 2.30 15.11 25.19
C CYS A 233 1.55 16.31 24.59
N GLY A 234 0.24 16.20 24.31
CA GLY A 234 -0.55 17.27 23.68
C GLY A 234 -0.19 17.55 22.21
N LEU A 235 0.70 16.75 21.63
CA LEU A 235 1.18 16.91 20.25
C LEU A 235 0.11 16.49 19.22
N VAL A 236 -0.78 15.55 19.58
CA VAL A 236 -1.91 15.19 18.72
C VAL A 236 -2.93 16.33 18.63
N SER A 237 -3.25 17.01 19.73
CA SER A 237 -4.13 18.21 19.69
C SER A 237 -3.48 19.30 18.84
N TRP A 238 -2.21 19.62 19.08
CA TRP A 238 -1.51 20.64 18.31
C TRP A 238 -1.43 20.33 16.81
N VAL A 239 -1.23 19.07 16.42
CA VAL A 239 -1.24 18.65 15.00
C VAL A 239 -2.65 18.69 14.40
N LEU A 240 -3.69 18.28 15.12
CA LEU A 240 -5.07 18.36 14.63
C LEU A 240 -5.55 19.82 14.51
N ASP A 241 -5.20 20.67 15.48
CA ASP A 241 -5.49 22.10 15.48
C ASP A 241 -4.75 22.87 14.36
N THR A 242 -3.59 22.37 13.93
CA THR A 242 -2.81 22.98 12.83
C THR A 242 -3.19 22.46 11.44
N VAL A 243 -3.76 21.25 11.34
CA VAL A 243 -4.20 20.65 10.07
C VAL A 243 -5.65 21.01 9.72
N ASN A 244 -6.46 21.42 10.69
CA ASN A 244 -7.82 21.90 10.44
C ASN A 244 -8.15 23.22 11.19
N PRO A 245 -7.70 24.39 10.69
CA PRO A 245 -7.91 25.68 11.35
C PRO A 245 -9.36 26.21 11.25
N ALA A 246 -10.33 25.41 10.79
CA ALA A 246 -11.66 25.89 10.41
C ALA A 246 -12.67 26.03 11.55
N GLU A 247 -12.40 25.53 12.77
CA GLU A 247 -13.31 25.72 13.91
C GLU A 247 -12.56 26.31 15.11
N GLY A 248 -12.59 27.64 15.20
CA GLY A 248 -12.08 28.37 16.36
C GLY A 248 -12.90 28.06 17.63
N PRO A 249 -12.30 28.20 18.83
CA PRO A 249 -12.98 27.89 20.08
C PRO A 249 -14.08 28.93 20.36
N VAL A 250 -15.32 28.56 20.11
CA VAL A 250 -16.47 29.15 20.79
C VAL A 250 -16.60 28.44 22.14
N ALA A 251 -16.66 29.26 23.20
CA ALA A 251 -17.03 28.92 24.58
C ALA A 251 -15.93 28.37 25.52
N ALA A 252 -15.22 29.29 26.18
CA ALA A 252 -14.92 29.20 27.62
C ALA A 252 -14.49 30.58 28.17
N ALA A 253 -15.42 31.55 28.21
CA ALA A 253 -15.19 32.86 28.83
C ALA A 253 -16.38 33.34 29.69
N ALA A 254 -17.06 32.43 30.39
CA ALA A 254 -18.20 32.80 31.25
C ALA A 254 -18.16 32.21 32.67
N ALA A 255 -16.98 31.92 33.23
CA ALA A 255 -16.88 31.50 34.62
C ALA A 255 -15.54 31.89 35.26
N ALA A 256 -15.26 33.19 35.41
CA ALA A 256 -14.35 33.74 36.42
C ALA A 256 -14.28 35.28 36.36
N ALA A 257 -15.28 35.97 36.89
CA ALA A 257 -15.13 37.29 37.53
C ALA A 257 -16.50 37.71 38.07
N GLY A 258 -16.54 38.13 39.33
CA GLY A 258 -17.67 38.84 39.91
C GLY A 258 -17.81 40.27 39.39
#